data_AF-A0A9W9FG43-F1
#
_entry.id   AF-A0A9W9FG43-F1
#
_cell.length_a   1.000
_cell.length_b   1.000
_cell.length_c   1.000
_cell.angle_alpha   90.00
_cell.angle_beta   90.00
_cell.angle_gamma   90.00
#
_symmetry.space_group_name_H-M   'P 1'
#
loop_
_entity.id
_entity.type
_entity.pdbx_description
1 polymer ?
#
loop_
_entity_poly.entity_id
_entity_poly.type
_entity_poly.pdbx_seq_one_letter_code
_entity_poly.pdbx_strand_id
1 'polypeptide(L)'
;MRRNFDEHWFSNDHFFEWLHLVRGTKAIIASVNSVLKSGPLAPMFTLGGRKSRAREVRSTDNQPFMENLRQLLTESVKDPNELRCYQEALDDLAKSFAAVFDTQSIETADVFIWLYQISDEYLNLLRNRTPEALVIFGYFTVITKELEWAWWLQGFSVHLMRAIYNHLDQEHRYWLQWPIQQLGWVF
;
A
#
# COMPACT_ATOMS: atom_id res chain seq x y z
N MET A 1 -6.72 20.73 -26.40
CA MET A 1 -6.92 19.33 -26.82
C MET A 1 -6.19 18.45 -25.80
N ARG A 2 -6.85 18.17 -24.66
CA ARG A 2 -6.28 17.33 -23.58
C ARG A 2 -6.48 15.88 -24.01
N ARG A 3 -5.38 15.18 -24.24
CA ARG A 3 -5.36 13.80 -24.74
C ARG A 3 -5.76 12.88 -23.58
N ASN A 4 -6.72 12.00 -23.81
CA ASN A 4 -7.22 10.95 -22.91
C ASN A 4 -6.07 10.13 -22.31
N PHE A 5 -5.58 10.54 -21.13
CA PHE A 5 -4.70 9.70 -20.30
C PHE A 5 -5.53 8.68 -19.50
N ASP A 6 -6.83 8.93 -19.34
CA ASP A 6 -7.71 8.17 -18.46
C ASP A 6 -8.18 6.85 -19.07
N GLU A 7 -8.37 6.77 -20.39
CA GLU A 7 -8.97 5.58 -21.03
C GLU A 7 -8.03 4.37 -21.13
N HIS A 8 -6.71 4.57 -21.09
CA HIS A 8 -5.75 3.50 -21.38
C HIS A 8 -5.46 2.57 -20.18
N TRP A 9 -5.75 3.02 -18.96
CA TRP A 9 -5.57 2.25 -17.73
C TRP A 9 -6.68 1.21 -17.48
N PHE A 10 -7.83 1.35 -18.17
CA PHE A 10 -9.00 0.47 -17.98
C PHE A 10 -8.91 -0.89 -18.69
N SER A 11 -7.80 -1.18 -19.38
CA SER A 11 -7.53 -2.57 -19.79
C SER A 11 -7.15 -3.36 -18.54
N ASN A 12 -8.09 -4.19 -18.10
CA ASN A 12 -8.14 -4.85 -16.78
C ASN A 12 -6.87 -5.60 -16.33
N ASP A 13 -5.88 -5.85 -17.18
CA ASP A 13 -4.68 -6.63 -16.82
C ASP A 13 -3.49 -5.79 -16.33
N HIS A 14 -3.39 -4.51 -16.70
CA HIS A 14 -2.19 -3.69 -16.41
C HIS A 14 -2.22 -2.95 -15.07
N PHE A 15 -3.38 -2.86 -14.42
CA PHE A 15 -3.58 -2.02 -13.22
C PHE A 15 -2.63 -2.36 -12.05
N PHE A 16 -2.26 -3.64 -11.92
CA PHE A 16 -1.35 -4.13 -10.88
C PHE A 16 0.06 -4.47 -11.38
N GLU A 17 0.37 -4.26 -12.66
CA GLU A 17 1.68 -4.64 -13.22
C GLU A 17 2.85 -3.92 -12.56
N TRP A 18 2.65 -2.65 -12.18
CA TRP A 18 3.68 -1.88 -11.49
C TRP A 18 4.02 -2.46 -10.11
N LEU A 19 3.15 -3.26 -9.47
CA LEU A 19 3.49 -3.99 -8.26
C LEU A 19 4.62 -5.01 -8.49
N HIS A 20 4.75 -5.55 -9.72
CA HIS A 20 5.89 -6.38 -10.09
C HIS A 20 7.18 -5.59 -10.14
N LEU A 21 7.14 -4.33 -10.56
CA LEU A 21 8.32 -3.46 -10.55
C LEU A 21 8.81 -3.24 -9.12
N VAL A 22 7.90 -3.04 -8.16
CA VAL A 22 8.25 -2.94 -6.73
C VAL A 22 8.91 -4.22 -6.21
N ARG A 23 8.51 -5.40 -6.70
CA ARG A 23 9.20 -6.67 -6.37
C ARG A 23 10.57 -6.78 -7.05
N GLY A 24 10.67 -6.33 -8.30
CA GLY A 24 11.93 -6.30 -9.03
C GLY A 24 13.01 -5.48 -8.30
N THR A 25 12.65 -4.33 -7.71
CA THR A 25 13.60 -3.53 -6.93
C THR A 25 14.12 -4.27 -5.71
N LYS A 26 13.30 -5.08 -5.02
CA LYS A 26 13.73 -5.92 -3.89
C LYS A 26 14.77 -6.95 -4.32
N ALA A 27 14.55 -7.63 -5.44
CA ALA A 27 15.51 -8.59 -5.99
C ALA A 27 16.84 -7.90 -6.35
N ILE A 28 16.78 -6.73 -6.99
CA ILE A 28 17.97 -5.96 -7.35
C ILE A 28 18.74 -5.54 -6.08
N ILE A 29 18.08 -4.90 -5.12
CA ILE A 29 18.70 -4.44 -3.86
C ILE A 29 19.35 -5.62 -3.11
N ALA A 30 18.68 -6.77 -3.06
CA ALA A 30 19.23 -7.97 -2.44
C ALA A 30 20.48 -8.47 -3.18
N SER A 31 20.48 -8.47 -4.51
CA SER A 31 21.59 -8.95 -5.34
C SER A 31 22.86 -8.09 -5.24
N VAL A 32 22.72 -6.78 -5.00
CA VAL A 32 23.85 -5.84 -4.94
C VAL A 32 24.15 -5.33 -3.52
N ASN A 33 23.61 -5.97 -2.48
CA ASN A 33 23.64 -5.48 -1.09
C ASN A 33 25.05 -5.16 -0.56
N SER A 34 26.08 -5.93 -0.93
CA SER A 34 27.48 -5.68 -0.51
C SER A 34 28.08 -4.44 -1.18
N VAL A 35 27.75 -4.20 -2.45
CA VAL A 35 28.19 -3.02 -3.22
C VAL A 35 27.44 -1.78 -2.73
N LEU A 36 26.15 -1.90 -2.42
CA LEU A 36 25.35 -0.80 -1.89
C LEU A 36 25.84 -0.31 -0.53
N LYS A 37 26.33 -1.24 0.32
CA LYS A 37 26.85 -0.91 1.66
C LYS A 37 28.27 -0.35 1.67
N SER A 38 29.02 -0.51 0.58
CA SER A 38 30.42 -0.06 0.46
C SER A 38 30.60 1.09 -0.55
N GLY A 39 29.59 1.34 -1.39
CA GLY A 39 29.64 2.37 -2.44
C GLY A 39 29.11 3.75 -2.00
N PRO A 40 29.10 4.73 -2.93
CA PRO A 40 28.69 6.11 -2.65
C PRO A 40 27.25 6.28 -2.12
N LEU A 41 26.37 5.31 -2.40
CA LEU A 41 24.98 5.31 -1.92
C LEU A 41 24.80 4.70 -0.52
N ALA A 42 25.85 4.17 0.10
CA ALA A 42 25.78 3.53 1.42
C ALA A 42 25.08 4.38 2.50
N PRO A 43 25.27 5.72 2.56
CA PRO A 43 24.55 6.56 3.52
C PRO A 43 23.03 6.51 3.34
N MET A 44 22.53 6.46 2.10
CA MET A 44 21.10 6.39 1.81
C MET A 44 20.49 5.07 2.29
N PHE A 45 21.15 3.93 2.01
CA PHE A 45 20.68 2.62 2.47
C PHE A 45 20.78 2.46 3.99
N THR A 46 21.81 3.06 4.60
CA THR A 46 21.94 3.10 6.07
C THR A 46 20.80 3.90 6.70
N LEU A 47 20.46 5.06 6.13
CA LEU A 47 19.35 5.88 6.58
C LEU A 47 18.01 5.15 6.39
N GLY A 48 17.77 4.56 5.21
CA GLY A 48 16.57 3.76 4.94
C GLY A 48 16.42 2.59 5.93
N GLY A 49 17.51 1.88 6.24
CA GLY A 49 17.50 0.82 7.25
C GLY A 49 17.25 1.33 8.67
N ARG A 50 17.65 2.56 9.01
CA ARG A 50 17.28 3.20 10.29
C ARG A 50 15.79 3.56 10.31
N LYS A 51 15.27 4.18 9.25
CA LYS A 51 13.84 4.51 9.12
C LYS A 51 12.95 3.25 9.20
N SER A 52 13.33 2.19 8.49
CA SER A 52 12.59 0.91 8.53
C SER A 52 12.55 0.32 9.95
N ARG A 53 13.67 0.31 10.69
CA ARG A 53 13.68 -0.13 12.10
C ARG A 53 12.85 0.76 13.01
N ALA A 54 12.91 2.08 12.80
CA ALA A 54 12.09 3.02 13.57
C ALA A 54 10.59 2.80 13.32
N ARG A 55 10.20 2.43 12.09
CA ARG A 55 8.83 2.05 11.74
C ARG A 55 8.38 0.79 12.50
N GLU A 56 9.23 -0.23 12.64
CA GLU A 56 8.86 -1.50 13.30
C GLU A 56 8.48 -1.33 14.78
N VAL A 57 8.98 -0.29 15.45
CA VAL A 57 8.71 -0.03 16.88
C VAL A 57 7.62 1.01 17.11
N ARG A 58 6.94 1.49 16.07
CA ARG A 58 5.85 2.46 16.20
C ARG A 58 4.65 1.81 16.87
N SER A 59 4.04 2.51 17.83
CA SER A 59 2.74 2.11 18.38
C SER A 59 1.65 2.30 17.32
N THR A 60 0.75 1.33 17.25
CA THR A 60 -0.41 1.30 16.35
C THR A 60 -1.73 1.42 17.10
N ASP A 61 -1.69 1.71 18.41
CA ASP A 61 -2.86 1.60 19.31
C ASP A 61 -3.95 2.64 19.01
N ASN A 62 -3.59 3.77 18.40
CA ASN A 62 -4.50 4.88 18.09
C ASN A 62 -5.06 4.81 16.66
N GLN A 63 -5.40 3.61 16.17
CA GLN A 63 -5.90 3.40 14.80
C GLN A 63 -7.21 2.60 14.77
N PRO A 64 -8.35 3.20 15.20
CA PRO A 64 -9.63 2.48 15.27
C PRO A 64 -10.13 1.99 13.90
N PHE A 65 -9.76 2.66 12.81
CA PHE A 65 -10.11 2.25 11.45
C PHE A 65 -9.41 0.94 11.03
N MET A 66 -8.23 0.63 11.60
CA MET A 66 -7.55 -0.63 11.36
C MET A 66 -8.20 -1.77 12.14
N GLU A 67 -8.61 -1.51 13.39
CA GLU A 67 -9.28 -2.53 14.20
C GLU A 67 -10.63 -2.91 13.62
N ASN A 68 -11.40 -1.92 13.15
CA ASN A 68 -12.66 -2.18 12.44
C ASN A 68 -12.44 -3.06 11.20
N LEU A 69 -11.42 -2.78 10.38
CA LEU A 69 -11.12 -3.61 9.21
C LEU A 69 -10.65 -5.02 9.62
N ARG A 70 -9.85 -5.15 10.67
CA ARG A 70 -9.42 -6.44 11.20
C ARG A 70 -10.61 -7.30 11.63
N GLN A 71 -11.59 -6.70 12.30
CA GLN A 71 -12.81 -7.39 12.70
C GLN A 71 -13.58 -7.89 11.47
N LEU A 72 -13.81 -7.04 10.48
CA LEU A 72 -14.49 -7.42 9.23
C LEU A 72 -13.80 -8.59 8.51
N LEU A 73 -12.46 -8.54 8.42
CA LEU A 73 -11.66 -9.64 7.84
C LEU A 73 -11.83 -10.93 8.64
N THR A 74 -11.81 -10.85 9.97
CA THR A 74 -11.95 -12.02 10.85
C THR A 74 -13.33 -12.66 10.76
N GLU A 75 -14.37 -11.86 10.52
CA GLU A 75 -15.75 -12.33 10.39
C GLU A 75 -16.04 -12.92 8.99
N SER A 76 -15.43 -12.35 7.93
CA SER A 76 -15.67 -12.77 6.54
C SER A 76 -14.81 -13.95 6.09
N VAL A 77 -13.51 -13.93 6.40
CA VAL A 77 -12.53 -14.82 5.79
C VAL A 77 -12.51 -16.18 6.50
N LYS A 78 -12.86 -17.23 5.76
CA LYS A 78 -12.95 -18.60 6.30
C LYS A 78 -11.62 -19.35 6.29
N ASP A 79 -10.75 -19.08 5.33
CA ASP A 79 -9.44 -19.72 5.24
C ASP A 79 -8.48 -19.09 6.26
N PRO A 80 -7.99 -19.84 7.27
CA PRO A 80 -7.07 -19.32 8.27
C PRO A 80 -5.75 -18.81 7.69
N ASN A 81 -5.28 -19.38 6.58
CA ASN A 81 -4.03 -18.96 5.95
C ASN A 81 -4.20 -17.63 5.21
N GLU A 82 -5.31 -17.45 4.49
CA GLU A 82 -5.62 -16.16 3.86
C GLU A 82 -5.83 -15.09 4.92
N LEU A 83 -6.60 -15.40 5.97
CA LEU A 83 -6.82 -14.48 7.10
C LEU A 83 -5.50 -14.05 7.73
N ARG A 84 -4.58 -14.98 7.97
CA ARG A 84 -3.23 -14.66 8.49
C ARG A 84 -2.48 -13.72 7.54
N CYS A 85 -2.50 -13.98 6.23
CA CYS A 85 -1.83 -13.12 5.24
C CYS A 85 -2.42 -11.70 5.22
N TYR A 86 -3.74 -11.57 5.34
CA TYR A 86 -4.43 -10.28 5.42
C TYR A 86 -4.10 -9.53 6.71
N GLN A 87 -4.10 -10.23 7.85
CA GLN A 87 -3.75 -9.63 9.15
C GLN A 87 -2.29 -9.16 9.18
N GLU A 88 -1.36 -9.94 8.65
CA GLU A 88 0.05 -9.53 8.53
C GLU A 88 0.22 -8.29 7.66
N ALA A 89 -0.44 -8.25 6.49
CA ALA A 89 -0.40 -7.09 5.60
C ALA A 89 -1.03 -5.85 6.26
N LEU A 90 -2.10 -6.03 7.04
CA LEU A 90 -2.77 -4.98 7.78
C LEU A 90 -1.92 -4.44 8.94
N ASP A 91 -1.24 -5.32 9.69
CA ASP A 91 -0.33 -4.94 10.78
C ASP A 91 0.83 -4.08 10.23
N ASP A 92 1.42 -4.52 9.12
CA ASP A 92 2.45 -3.73 8.45
C ASP A 92 1.88 -2.42 7.89
N LEU A 93 0.64 -2.39 7.42
CA LEU A 93 0.02 -1.16 6.96
C LEU A 93 -0.17 -0.18 8.11
N ALA A 94 -0.60 -0.65 9.28
CA ALA A 94 -0.80 0.16 10.47
C ALA A 94 0.51 0.85 10.92
N LYS A 95 1.64 0.14 10.86
CA LYS A 95 2.96 0.74 11.11
C LYS A 95 3.30 1.86 10.12
N SER A 96 2.92 1.68 8.84
CA SER A 96 3.13 2.71 7.81
C SER A 96 2.27 3.94 8.05
N PHE A 97 1.01 3.78 8.44
CA PHE A 97 0.16 4.90 8.88
C PHE A 97 0.76 5.64 10.07
N ALA A 98 1.23 4.92 11.09
CA ALA A 98 1.87 5.52 12.26
C ALA A 98 3.15 6.30 11.89
N ALA A 99 3.93 5.78 10.94
CA ALA A 99 5.14 6.46 10.47
C ALA A 99 4.82 7.71 9.65
N VAL A 100 3.84 7.65 8.75
CA VAL A 100 3.45 8.74 7.85
C VAL A 100 2.82 9.89 8.63
N PHE A 101 1.87 9.60 9.53
CA PHE A 101 1.13 10.64 10.25
C PHE A 101 1.93 11.35 11.37
N ASP A 102 3.02 10.76 11.84
CA ASP A 102 3.89 11.38 12.86
C ASP A 102 5.09 12.13 12.25
N THR A 103 5.21 12.16 10.92
CA THR A 103 6.38 12.74 10.23
C THR A 103 6.02 14.05 9.53
N GLN A 104 6.84 15.09 9.73
CA GLN A 104 6.63 16.41 9.11
C GLN A 104 7.01 16.46 7.62
N SER A 105 7.89 15.57 7.16
CA SER A 105 8.35 15.50 5.77
C SER A 105 8.38 14.04 5.30
N ILE A 106 7.38 13.67 4.52
CA ILE A 106 7.19 12.31 4.02
C ILE A 106 7.93 12.15 2.69
N GLU A 107 8.84 11.17 2.61
CA GLU A 107 9.47 10.78 1.36
C GLU A 107 8.69 9.62 0.71
N THR A 108 8.87 9.44 -0.59
CA THR A 108 8.22 8.35 -1.34
C THR A 108 8.56 6.98 -0.75
N ALA A 109 9.79 6.78 -0.29
CA ALA A 109 10.23 5.55 0.37
C ALA A 109 9.46 5.26 1.66
N ASP A 110 9.02 6.28 2.40
CA ASP A 110 8.31 6.12 3.68
C ASP A 110 6.90 5.54 3.48
N VAL A 111 6.30 5.74 2.30
CA VAL A 111 4.99 5.18 1.93
C VAL A 111 5.16 3.85 1.20
N PHE A 112 6.03 3.79 0.19
CA PHE A 112 6.22 2.58 -0.63
C PHE A 112 6.91 1.42 0.13
N ILE A 113 7.46 1.67 1.32
CA ILE A 113 8.03 0.62 2.17
C ILE A 113 7.02 -0.49 2.48
N TRP A 114 5.72 -0.15 2.61
CA TRP A 114 4.69 -1.17 2.85
C TRP A 114 4.63 -2.17 1.70
N LEU A 115 4.57 -1.68 0.45
CA LEU A 115 4.58 -2.54 -0.73
C LEU A 115 5.84 -3.39 -0.83
N TYR A 116 6.97 -2.89 -0.34
CA TYR A 116 8.22 -3.65 -0.28
C TYR A 116 8.17 -4.78 0.78
N GLN A 117 7.44 -4.56 1.88
CA GLN A 117 7.37 -5.47 3.03
C GLN A 117 6.30 -6.56 2.93
N ILE A 118 5.14 -6.28 2.31
CA ILE A 118 4.06 -7.27 2.20
C ILE A 118 4.59 -8.61 1.68
N SER A 119 4.04 -9.71 2.17
CA SER A 119 4.46 -11.07 1.80
C SER A 119 4.17 -11.38 0.32
N ASP A 120 4.81 -12.42 -0.23
CA ASP A 120 4.52 -12.84 -1.61
C ASP A 120 3.15 -13.53 -1.69
N GLU A 121 2.71 -14.15 -0.60
CA GLU A 121 1.38 -14.72 -0.42
C GLU A 121 0.30 -13.64 -0.52
N TYR A 122 0.42 -12.56 0.27
CA TYR A 122 -0.52 -11.44 0.17
C TYR A 122 -0.49 -10.79 -1.21
N LEU A 123 0.70 -10.61 -1.81
CA LEU A 123 0.80 -10.06 -3.15
C LEU A 123 0.08 -10.93 -4.19
N ASN A 124 0.12 -12.26 -4.04
CA ASN A 124 -0.62 -13.16 -4.93
C ASN A 124 -2.14 -13.03 -4.73
N LEU A 125 -2.62 -12.88 -3.49
CA LEU A 125 -4.04 -12.59 -3.22
C LEU A 125 -4.47 -11.27 -3.88
N LEU A 126 -3.64 -10.23 -3.76
CA LEU A 126 -3.88 -8.93 -4.40
C LEU A 126 -3.90 -9.04 -5.94
N ARG A 127 -2.98 -9.81 -6.54
CA ARG A 127 -2.96 -10.07 -7.99
C ARG A 127 -4.18 -10.85 -8.47
N ASN A 128 -4.63 -11.81 -7.66
CA ASN A 128 -5.86 -12.55 -7.90
C ASN A 128 -7.12 -11.70 -7.66
N ARG A 129 -6.93 -10.44 -7.24
CA ARG A 129 -8.01 -9.47 -6.99
C ARG A 129 -9.02 -9.99 -5.98
N THR A 130 -8.56 -10.69 -4.95
CA THR A 130 -9.45 -11.07 -3.85
C THR A 130 -10.02 -9.80 -3.21
N PRO A 131 -11.33 -9.75 -2.91
CA PRO A 131 -11.96 -8.54 -2.41
C PRO A 131 -11.28 -7.98 -1.15
N GLU A 132 -10.86 -8.84 -0.22
CA GLU A 132 -10.20 -8.47 1.02
C GLU A 132 -8.81 -7.87 0.79
N ALA A 133 -8.01 -8.44 -0.12
CA ALA A 133 -6.72 -7.86 -0.50
C ALA A 133 -6.90 -6.48 -1.14
N LEU A 134 -7.91 -6.35 -2.00
CA LEU A 134 -8.25 -5.09 -2.64
C LEU A 134 -8.70 -4.02 -1.62
N VAL A 135 -9.46 -4.40 -0.60
CA VAL A 135 -9.86 -3.48 0.48
C VAL A 135 -8.63 -3.00 1.26
N ILE A 136 -7.74 -3.90 1.69
CA ILE A 136 -6.50 -3.52 2.39
C ILE A 136 -5.64 -2.60 1.51
N PHE A 137 -5.55 -2.90 0.20
CA PHE A 137 -4.86 -2.04 -0.75
C PHE A 137 -5.56 -0.67 -0.92
N GLY A 138 -6.89 -0.63 -0.81
CA GLY A 138 -7.66 0.60 -0.74
C GLY A 138 -7.27 1.48 0.45
N TYR A 139 -7.03 0.89 1.62
CA TYR A 139 -6.52 1.63 2.78
C TYR A 139 -5.12 2.20 2.53
N PHE A 140 -4.24 1.45 1.86
CA PHE A 140 -2.92 1.96 1.46
C PHE A 140 -3.01 3.22 0.59
N THR A 141 -4.03 3.36 -0.27
CA THR A 141 -4.17 4.58 -1.09
C THR A 141 -4.28 5.86 -0.27
N VAL A 142 -4.78 5.80 0.98
CA VAL A 142 -4.89 6.97 1.86
C VAL A 142 -3.52 7.57 2.15
N ILE A 143 -2.53 6.75 2.53
CA ILE A 143 -1.17 7.26 2.77
C ILE A 143 -0.44 7.65 1.48
N THR A 144 -0.84 7.12 0.32
CA THR A 144 -0.27 7.59 -0.97
C THR A 144 -0.72 8.99 -1.34
N LYS A 145 -1.85 9.47 -0.81
CA LYS A 145 -2.32 10.84 -1.01
C LYS A 145 -1.32 11.88 -0.49
N GLU A 146 -0.58 11.53 0.56
CA GLU A 146 0.49 12.37 1.13
C GLU A 146 1.69 12.56 0.19
N LEU A 147 1.75 11.81 -0.92
CA LEU A 147 2.80 11.95 -1.93
C LEU A 147 2.37 12.78 -3.16
N GLU A 148 1.12 13.26 -3.22
CA GLU A 148 0.62 13.97 -4.40
C GLU A 148 1.21 15.38 -4.56
N TRP A 149 2.07 15.83 -3.64
CA TRP A 149 2.96 16.97 -3.88
C TRP A 149 3.97 16.69 -5.01
N ALA A 150 4.31 15.42 -5.26
CA ALA A 150 5.16 15.02 -6.36
C ALA A 150 4.35 14.98 -7.68
N TRP A 151 4.83 15.68 -8.70
CA TRP A 151 4.13 15.85 -9.98
C TRP A 151 3.71 14.53 -10.65
N TRP A 152 4.49 13.45 -10.47
CA TRP A 152 4.24 12.14 -11.07
C TRP A 152 3.27 11.25 -10.27
N LEU A 153 2.88 11.68 -9.06
CA LEU A 153 1.90 11.00 -8.21
C LEU A 153 0.58 11.78 -8.08
N GLN A 154 0.45 12.94 -8.72
CA GLN A 154 -0.77 13.73 -8.66
C GLN A 154 -2.00 12.92 -9.13
N GLY A 155 -3.02 12.85 -8.27
CA GLY A 155 -4.26 12.10 -8.53
C GLY A 155 -4.12 10.57 -8.46
N PHE A 156 -2.94 10.04 -8.10
CA PHE A 156 -2.67 8.61 -8.05
C PHE A 156 -3.57 7.90 -7.04
N SER A 157 -3.78 8.49 -5.86
CA SER A 157 -4.56 7.84 -4.80
C SER A 157 -6.03 7.65 -5.18
N VAL A 158 -6.66 8.68 -5.75
CA VAL A 158 -8.04 8.63 -6.24
C VAL A 158 -8.17 7.70 -7.44
N HIS A 159 -7.19 7.70 -8.36
CA HIS A 159 -7.20 6.80 -9.50
C HIS A 159 -7.13 5.33 -9.05
N LEU A 160 -6.22 5.01 -8.13
CA LEU A 160 -6.13 3.66 -7.56
C LEU A 160 -7.44 3.28 -6.86
N MET A 161 -7.98 4.15 -6.02
CA MET A 161 -9.22 3.90 -5.29
C MET A 161 -10.39 3.60 -6.23
N ARG A 162 -10.55 4.37 -7.31
CA ARG A 162 -11.61 4.14 -8.31
C ARG A 162 -11.50 2.76 -8.95
N ALA A 163 -10.30 2.37 -9.35
CA ALA A 163 -10.08 1.08 -9.97
C ALA A 163 -10.31 -0.07 -8.98
N ILE A 164 -9.88 0.05 -7.72
CA ILE A 164 -10.20 -0.90 -6.66
C ILE A 164 -11.72 -1.02 -6.48
N TYR A 165 -12.41 0.10 -6.30
CA TYR A 165 -13.85 0.16 -6.07
C TYR A 165 -14.65 -0.54 -7.18
N ASN A 166 -14.25 -0.36 -8.44
CA ASN A 166 -14.90 -0.97 -9.59
C ASN A 166 -14.78 -2.51 -9.63
N HIS A 167 -13.75 -3.08 -9.01
CA HIS A 167 -13.54 -4.53 -8.93
C HIS A 167 -14.25 -5.18 -7.73
N LEU A 168 -14.65 -4.39 -6.74
CA LEU A 168 -15.32 -4.89 -5.55
C LEU A 168 -16.82 -5.06 -5.78
N ASP A 169 -17.41 -6.02 -5.07
CA ASP A 169 -18.85 -6.16 -4.92
C ASP A 169 -19.41 -5.11 -3.95
N GLN A 170 -20.72 -5.13 -3.72
CA GLN A 170 -21.37 -4.13 -2.87
C GLN A 170 -20.91 -4.19 -1.41
N GLU A 171 -20.70 -5.40 -0.88
CA GLU A 171 -20.28 -5.61 0.51
C GLU A 171 -18.91 -4.99 0.78
N HIS A 172 -17.90 -5.34 -0.03
CA HIS A 172 -16.53 -4.87 0.17
C HIS A 172 -16.38 -3.37 -0.16
N ARG A 173 -17.23 -2.81 -1.03
CA ARG A 173 -17.31 -1.36 -1.23
C ARG A 173 -17.72 -0.62 0.04
N TYR A 174 -18.55 -1.20 0.90
CA TYR A 174 -18.87 -0.59 2.19
C TYR A 174 -17.66 -0.53 3.13
N TRP A 175 -16.76 -1.51 3.05
CA TRP A 175 -15.54 -1.53 3.87
C TRP A 175 -14.58 -0.40 3.49
N LEU A 176 -14.68 0.13 2.26
CA LEU A 176 -13.91 1.29 1.79
C LEU A 176 -14.45 2.64 2.25
N GLN A 177 -15.51 2.69 3.08
CA GLN A 177 -16.10 3.96 3.52
C GLN A 177 -15.06 4.90 4.16
N TRP A 178 -14.21 4.38 5.05
CA TRP A 178 -13.18 5.20 5.71
C TRP A 178 -12.14 5.73 4.71
N PRO A 179 -11.49 4.89 3.87
CA PRO A 179 -10.57 5.39 2.83
C PRO A 179 -11.19 6.45 1.91
N ILE A 180 -12.43 6.24 1.46
CA ILE A 180 -13.14 7.17 0.56
C ILE A 180 -13.31 8.54 1.22
N GLN A 181 -13.65 8.56 2.51
CA GLN A 181 -13.75 9.80 3.29
C GLN A 181 -12.40 10.53 3.40
N GLN A 182 -11.30 9.82 3.68
CA GLN A 182 -9.97 10.44 3.75
C GLN A 182 -9.50 11.01 2.40
N LEU A 183 -9.86 10.32 1.32
CA LEU A 183 -9.55 10.79 -0.02
C LEU A 183 -10.41 11.98 -0.45
N GLY A 184 -11.55 12.22 0.21
CA GLY A 184 -12.54 13.21 -0.25
C GLY A 184 -13.15 12.83 -1.59
N TRP A 185 -13.21 11.54 -1.90
CA TRP A 185 -13.73 11.05 -3.16
C TRP A 185 -15.26 11.00 -3.10
N VAL A 186 -15.90 11.73 -4.02
CA VAL A 186 -17.36 11.76 -4.19
C VAL A 186 -17.71 10.94 -5.44
N PHE A 187 -18.74 10.11 -5.33
CA PHE A 187 -19.24 9.21 -6.38
C PHE A 187 -19.79 9.98 -7.60
#